data_AF-A0A662JIJ7-F1
#
_entry.id   AF-A0A662JIJ7-F1
#
_cell.length_a   1.000
_cell.length_b   1.000
_cell.length_c   1.000
_cell.angle_alpha   90.00
_cell.angle_beta   90.00
_cell.angle_gamma   90.00
#
_symmetry.space_group_name_H-M   'P 1'
#
loop_
_entity.id
_entity.type
_entity.pdbx_description
1 polymer ?
#
loop_
_entity_poly.entity_id
_entity_poly.type
_entity_poly.pdbx_seq_one_letter_code
_entity_poly.pdbx_strand_id
1 'polypeptide(L)'
;MSEIVKTGIEGFDEAFGGFCRGQVIMVLGNAGSGKTTFCAKFLYEGARKFKEPGVFINTIENKKEFYEYMKELGMDFESLEREGLFRYVEILTPTSKDALMNLSKELTKHAIECNAKRIVVDSITPIFMLGPSIEARAILHNALKTLVRELGAVLLITGEMPLGNERIGHGVEEFVVDGIIKLKLEVPEAGAPRRIMEVLKLRGRPLSRAFYDFEIGAPTGFKVYLSGVLEELESSINLEDRINTGVEGIDEMLGGGLVRNTSTLIVGPPGSGKTLFMLTLAAENTLKGERVAFITFEEPRQQIYATLKFLRYDPDELERKGLRVLSLNPRAITMRAFYDVVQGFSRLSEGKGSLLIVDGINSLRKEFGVNFHRVVRDLVLQAKKAEVTVIFSILKEREATSKEALTYLSTLADNIIEFRVAEKERVRREVFVLKARMSSISTEIRELELKEGRLKVR
;
A
#
# COMPACT_ATOMS: atom_id res chain seq x y z
N MET A 1 30.48 -10.37 -10.36
CA MET A 1 29.28 -9.54 -10.14
C MET A 1 29.46 -8.82 -8.81
N SER A 2 29.10 -7.54 -8.71
CA SER A 2 29.14 -6.83 -7.42
C SER A 2 28.15 -7.46 -6.44
N GLU A 3 28.56 -7.61 -5.19
CA GLU A 3 27.72 -8.15 -4.12
C GLU A 3 26.47 -7.30 -3.94
N ILE A 4 25.31 -7.96 -3.83
CA ILE A 4 24.01 -7.33 -3.60
C ILE A 4 23.81 -7.13 -2.10
N VAL A 5 23.52 -5.89 -1.70
CA VAL A 5 23.23 -5.46 -0.34
C VAL A 5 21.73 -5.22 -0.19
N LYS A 6 21.09 -5.99 0.68
CA LYS A 6 19.69 -5.77 1.06
C LYS A 6 19.56 -4.45 1.83
N THR A 7 18.60 -3.62 1.45
CA THR A 7 18.33 -2.34 2.13
C THR A 7 17.75 -2.55 3.52
N GLY A 8 16.99 -3.63 3.71
CA GLY A 8 16.19 -3.92 4.89
C GLY A 8 14.86 -3.16 4.94
N ILE A 9 14.57 -2.35 3.92
CA ILE A 9 13.31 -1.61 3.74
C ILE A 9 12.27 -2.58 3.16
N GLU A 10 11.19 -2.78 3.90
CA GLU A 10 10.07 -3.65 3.49
C GLU A 10 9.43 -3.16 2.20
N GLY A 11 9.21 -4.09 1.26
CA GLY A 11 8.74 -3.85 -0.10
C GLY A 11 9.85 -3.46 -1.07
N PHE A 12 10.86 -2.69 -0.65
CA PHE A 12 11.93 -2.25 -1.55
C PHE A 12 12.83 -3.42 -1.98
N ASP A 13 13.22 -4.26 -1.02
CA ASP A 13 14.12 -5.39 -1.29
C ASP A 13 13.45 -6.51 -2.08
N GLU A 14 12.13 -6.63 -1.97
CA GLU A 14 11.27 -7.53 -2.73
C GLU A 14 11.08 -7.01 -4.16
N ALA A 15 10.83 -5.70 -4.34
CA ALA A 15 10.71 -5.09 -5.68
C ALA A 15 12.02 -5.13 -6.47
N PHE A 16 13.14 -4.79 -5.83
CA PHE A 16 14.38 -4.46 -6.54
C PHE A 16 15.57 -5.34 -6.16
N GLY A 17 15.45 -6.16 -5.11
CA GLY A 17 16.53 -6.99 -4.59
C GLY A 17 17.58 -6.24 -3.75
N GLY A 18 17.44 -4.93 -3.53
CA GLY A 18 18.42 -4.08 -2.83
C GLY A 18 19.36 -3.27 -3.74
N PHE A 19 20.54 -2.90 -3.24
CA PHE A 19 21.59 -2.17 -3.99
C PHE A 19 22.83 -3.05 -4.24
N CYS A 20 23.78 -2.61 -5.04
CA CYS A 20 25.08 -3.28 -5.17
C CYS A 20 26.18 -2.49 -4.45
N ARG A 21 27.14 -3.20 -3.85
CA ARG A 21 28.37 -2.59 -3.30
C ARG A 21 29.05 -1.69 -4.34
N GLY A 22 29.55 -0.54 -3.90
CA GLY A 22 30.21 0.45 -4.74
C GLY A 22 29.26 1.29 -5.61
N GLN A 23 27.95 1.29 -5.32
CA GLN A 23 26.98 2.15 -6.00
C GLN A 23 26.76 3.46 -5.25
N VAL A 24 26.52 4.50 -6.05
CA VAL A 24 26.02 5.80 -5.60
C VAL A 24 24.57 5.92 -6.07
N ILE A 25 23.65 6.11 -5.13
CA ILE A 25 22.21 6.17 -5.36
C ILE A 25 21.71 7.55 -4.96
N MET A 26 20.99 8.22 -5.86
CA MET A 26 20.36 9.50 -5.58
C MET A 26 18.90 9.31 -5.17
N VAL A 27 18.48 9.98 -4.09
CA VAL A 27 17.09 10.03 -3.62
C VAL A 27 16.57 11.45 -3.80
N LEU A 28 15.63 11.61 -4.73
CA LEU A 28 15.08 12.89 -5.17
C LEU A 28 13.66 13.08 -4.64
N GLY A 29 13.25 14.32 -4.44
CA GLY A 29 11.87 14.64 -4.09
C GLY A 29 11.70 16.02 -3.49
N ASN A 30 10.46 16.49 -3.45
CA ASN A 30 10.09 17.78 -2.86
C ASN A 30 10.35 17.78 -1.33
N ALA A 31 10.28 18.94 -0.69
CA ALA A 31 10.27 19.02 0.78
C ALA A 31 9.13 18.15 1.36
N GLY A 32 9.40 17.43 2.46
CA GLY A 32 8.41 16.54 3.09
C GLY A 32 8.09 15.25 2.33
N SER A 33 8.76 14.96 1.21
CA SER A 33 8.55 13.71 0.45
C SER A 33 9.07 12.45 1.13
N GLY A 34 9.93 12.56 2.15
CA GLY A 34 10.46 11.40 2.88
C GLY A 34 11.88 10.96 2.55
N LYS A 35 12.66 11.79 1.86
CA LYS A 35 14.06 11.49 1.48
C LYS A 35 14.92 11.08 2.68
N THR A 36 14.97 11.94 3.70
CA THR A 36 15.70 11.74 4.95
C THR A 36 15.27 10.46 5.63
N THR A 37 13.96 10.19 5.70
CA THR A 37 13.42 8.97 6.31
C THR A 37 13.81 7.70 5.54
N PHE A 38 13.78 7.72 4.20
CA PHE A 38 14.23 6.59 3.38
C PHE A 38 15.71 6.28 3.65
N CYS A 39 16.56 7.32 3.63
CA CYS A 39 17.98 7.19 3.87
C CYS A 39 18.30 6.74 5.31
N ALA A 40 17.61 7.29 6.30
CA ALA A 40 17.73 6.85 7.69
C ALA A 40 17.33 5.38 7.83
N LYS A 41 16.21 4.96 7.24
CA LYS A 41 15.75 3.56 7.27
C LYS A 41 16.79 2.60 6.68
N PHE A 42 17.45 2.98 5.58
CA PHE A 42 18.52 2.19 4.99
C PHE A 42 19.71 1.96 5.93
N LEU A 43 20.13 3.00 6.67
CA LEU A 43 21.21 2.87 7.66
C LEU A 43 20.75 2.08 8.89
N TYR A 44 19.56 2.41 9.41
CA TYR A 44 19.00 1.78 10.60
C TYR A 44 18.86 0.26 10.43
N GLU A 45 18.25 -0.17 9.33
CA GLU A 45 18.09 -1.60 9.05
C GLU A 45 19.42 -2.28 8.71
N GLY A 46 20.36 -1.55 8.12
CA GLY A 46 21.73 -1.98 7.90
C GLY A 46 22.46 -2.36 9.18
N ALA A 47 22.47 -1.45 10.13
CA ALA A 47 23.07 -1.66 11.43
C ALA A 47 22.29 -2.72 12.24
N ARG A 48 20.96 -2.64 12.27
CA ARG A 48 20.12 -3.52 13.10
C ARG A 48 20.09 -4.97 12.61
N LYS A 49 19.81 -5.20 11.31
CA LYS A 49 19.62 -6.55 10.75
C LYS A 49 20.92 -7.17 10.24
N PHE A 50 21.81 -6.36 9.68
CA PHE A 50 23.00 -6.86 8.97
C PHE A 50 24.31 -6.52 9.69
N LYS A 51 24.25 -5.81 10.83
CA LYS A 51 25.43 -5.37 11.60
C LYS A 51 26.45 -4.61 10.73
N GLU A 52 25.95 -3.86 9.76
CA GLU A 52 26.74 -3.03 8.86
C GLU A 52 26.83 -1.59 9.39
N PRO A 53 28.04 -1.08 9.71
CA PRO A 53 28.20 0.28 10.22
C PRO A 53 27.72 1.33 9.21
N GLY A 54 26.92 2.26 9.70
CA GLY A 54 26.32 3.35 8.94
C GLY A 54 26.84 4.72 9.33
N VAL A 55 27.09 5.59 8.36
CA VAL A 55 27.39 7.01 8.61
C VAL A 55 26.32 7.89 7.95
N PHE A 56 25.68 8.75 8.74
CA PHE A 56 24.76 9.76 8.26
C PHE A 56 25.43 11.13 8.35
N ILE A 57 25.59 11.79 7.21
CA ILE A 57 26.18 13.12 7.13
C ILE A 57 25.07 14.11 6.79
N ASN A 58 24.79 15.03 7.71
CA ASN A 58 23.76 16.04 7.52
C ASN A 58 24.39 17.43 7.35
N THR A 59 23.85 18.20 6.41
CA THR A 59 24.29 19.58 6.13
C THR A 59 23.33 20.66 6.64
N ILE A 60 22.19 20.24 7.21
CA ILE A 60 21.05 21.11 7.54
C ILE A 60 20.54 20.86 8.97
N GLU A 61 20.21 19.62 9.33
CA GLU A 61 19.58 19.28 10.61
C GLU A 61 20.60 18.83 11.66
N ASN A 62 20.38 19.24 12.91
CA ASN A 62 21.22 18.84 14.03
C ASN A 62 20.92 17.39 14.49
N LYS A 63 21.89 16.79 15.17
CA LYS A 63 21.82 15.40 15.64
C LYS A 63 20.64 15.14 16.58
N LYS A 64 20.36 16.07 17.49
CA LYS A 64 19.32 15.87 18.52
C LYS A 64 17.93 15.74 17.87
N GLU A 65 17.59 16.67 16.97
CA GLU A 65 16.33 16.64 16.23
C GLU A 65 16.19 15.38 15.38
N PHE A 66 17.25 14.99 14.66
CA PHE A 66 17.24 13.74 13.88
C PHE A 66 16.90 12.53 14.75
N TYR A 67 17.51 12.43 15.93
CA TYR A 67 17.33 11.29 16.83
C TYR A 67 15.90 11.25 17.37
N GLU A 68 15.36 12.40 17.78
CA GLU A 68 13.98 12.53 18.25
C GLU A 68 12.97 12.12 17.17
N TYR A 69 13.06 12.69 15.96
CA TYR A 69 12.16 12.36 14.85
C TYR A 69 12.22 10.90 14.44
N MET A 70 13.41 10.31 14.35
CA MET A 70 13.57 8.91 13.96
C MET A 70 13.05 7.96 15.04
N LYS A 71 13.19 8.32 16.33
CA LYS A 71 12.67 7.54 17.45
C LYS A 71 11.13 7.50 17.45
N GLU A 72 10.46 8.62 17.15
CA GLU A 72 9.00 8.67 16.96
C GLU A 72 8.53 7.74 15.83
N LEU A 73 9.37 7.56 14.80
CA LEU A 73 9.12 6.65 13.68
C LEU A 73 9.47 5.18 13.98
N GLY A 74 9.96 4.87 15.19
CA GLY A 74 10.34 3.51 15.62
C GLY A 74 11.80 3.12 15.32
N MET A 75 12.68 4.09 15.07
CA MET A 75 14.10 3.88 14.77
C MET A 75 14.99 4.50 15.85
N ASP A 76 15.48 3.68 16.77
CA ASP A 76 16.35 4.10 17.88
C ASP A 76 17.83 4.16 17.46
N PHE A 77 18.26 5.31 16.95
CA PHE A 77 19.66 5.54 16.58
C PHE A 77 20.60 5.73 17.79
N GLU A 78 20.08 6.11 18.97
CA GLU A 78 20.90 6.23 20.19
C GLU A 78 21.49 4.87 20.60
N SER A 79 20.70 3.80 20.48
CA SER A 79 21.20 2.45 20.73
C SER A 79 22.29 2.06 19.74
N LEU A 80 22.08 2.31 18.44
CA LEU A 80 23.04 1.93 17.40
C LEU A 80 24.37 2.70 17.50
N GLU A 81 24.32 3.97 17.91
CA GLU A 81 25.54 4.76 18.11
C GLU A 81 26.33 4.27 19.33
N ARG A 82 25.65 3.89 20.43
CA ARG A 82 26.31 3.27 21.60
C ARG A 82 26.94 1.91 21.26
N GLU A 83 26.34 1.16 20.34
CA GLU A 83 26.90 -0.09 19.81
C GLU A 83 28.06 0.13 18.81
N GLY A 84 28.37 1.38 18.45
CA GLY A 84 29.39 1.71 17.46
C GLY A 84 29.00 1.35 16.01
N LEU A 85 27.73 1.05 15.75
CA LEU A 85 27.21 0.68 14.43
C LEU A 85 26.64 1.88 13.65
N PHE A 86 26.54 3.04 14.27
CA PHE A 86 26.05 4.25 13.63
C PHE A 86 26.87 5.46 14.07
N ARG A 87 27.09 6.40 13.14
CA ARG A 87 27.63 7.73 13.45
C ARG A 87 26.84 8.79 12.70
N TYR A 88 26.42 9.81 13.44
CA TYR A 88 25.86 11.03 12.87
C TYR A 88 26.94 12.11 12.82
N VAL A 89 27.09 12.74 11.66
CA VAL A 89 28.09 13.78 11.41
C VAL A 89 27.39 15.03 10.91
N GLU A 90 27.55 16.13 11.63
CA GLU A 90 27.10 17.45 11.22
C GLU A 90 28.22 18.14 10.45
N ILE A 91 27.94 18.59 9.24
CA ILE A 91 28.88 19.38 8.44
C ILE A 91 28.22 20.72 8.10
N LEU A 92 28.98 21.80 8.19
CA LEU A 92 28.50 23.12 7.78
C LEU A 92 28.10 23.11 6.30
N THR A 93 26.99 23.77 6.00
CA THR A 93 26.50 23.88 4.63
C THR A 93 27.59 24.44 3.71
N PRO A 94 27.93 23.75 2.60
CA PRO A 94 28.94 24.21 1.65
C PRO A 94 28.61 25.60 1.07
N THR A 95 29.42 26.63 1.36
CA THR A 95 29.21 28.01 0.86
C THR A 95 30.19 28.44 -0.23
N SER A 96 31.19 27.62 -0.57
CA SER A 96 32.22 27.95 -1.56
C SER A 96 32.58 26.75 -2.44
N LYS A 97 33.33 26.97 -3.54
CA LYS A 97 33.84 25.87 -4.39
C LYS A 97 34.76 24.91 -3.63
N ASP A 98 35.52 25.40 -2.65
CA ASP A 98 36.39 24.56 -1.81
C ASP A 98 35.61 23.65 -0.86
N ALA A 99 34.35 23.99 -0.58
CA ALA A 99 33.52 23.20 0.30
C ALA A 99 33.18 21.81 -0.28
N LEU A 100 33.26 21.64 -1.60
CA LEU A 100 33.18 20.33 -2.27
C LEU A 100 34.35 19.41 -1.88
N MET A 101 35.57 19.94 -1.93
CA MET A 101 36.76 19.19 -1.55
C MET A 101 36.75 18.88 -0.06
N ASN A 102 36.31 19.83 0.76
CA ASN A 102 36.17 19.63 2.20
C ASN A 102 35.11 18.58 2.53
N LEU A 103 33.95 18.62 1.87
CA LEU A 103 32.90 17.60 2.04
C LEU A 103 33.44 16.21 1.69
N SER A 104 34.15 16.07 0.56
CA SER A 104 34.78 14.82 0.14
C SER A 104 35.79 14.30 1.17
N LYS A 105 36.63 15.19 1.72
CA LYS A 105 37.62 14.86 2.76
C LYS A 105 36.96 14.41 4.06
N GLU A 106 35.97 15.15 4.56
CA GLU A 106 35.23 14.81 5.79
C GLU A 106 34.43 13.51 5.62
N LEU A 107 33.77 13.33 4.47
CA LEU A 107 33.14 12.07 4.07
C LEU A 107 34.11 10.90 4.19
N THR A 108 35.26 11.03 3.54
CA THR A 108 36.26 9.97 3.47
C THR A 108 36.82 9.66 4.85
N LYS A 109 37.18 10.69 5.62
CA LYS A 109 37.69 10.56 6.99
C LYS A 109 36.72 9.79 7.88
N HIS A 110 35.48 10.25 7.99
CA HIS A 110 34.51 9.63 8.88
C HIS A 110 34.05 8.25 8.40
N ALA A 111 33.93 8.04 7.09
CA ALA A 111 33.59 6.74 6.54
C ALA A 111 34.69 5.69 6.80
N ILE A 112 35.97 6.07 6.72
CA ILE A 112 37.10 5.19 7.03
C ILE A 112 37.17 4.91 8.54
N GLU A 113 37.08 5.94 9.38
CA GLU A 113 37.13 5.80 10.86
C GLU A 113 36.06 4.83 11.39
N CYS A 114 34.87 4.82 10.78
CA CYS A 114 33.77 3.94 11.15
C CYS A 114 33.78 2.58 10.42
N ASN A 115 34.73 2.34 9.50
CA ASN A 115 34.66 1.23 8.55
C ASN A 115 33.26 1.09 7.91
N ALA A 116 32.72 2.22 7.47
CA ALA A 116 31.33 2.35 7.05
C ALA A 116 31.04 1.47 5.83
N LYS A 117 29.97 0.68 5.92
CA LYS A 117 29.45 -0.13 4.82
C LYS A 117 28.24 0.52 4.16
N ARG A 118 27.63 1.49 4.83
CA ARG A 118 26.49 2.26 4.36
C ARG A 118 26.69 3.73 4.69
N ILE A 119 26.54 4.59 3.69
CA ILE A 119 26.79 6.03 3.83
C ILE A 119 25.58 6.79 3.30
N VAL A 120 25.16 7.82 4.02
CA VAL A 120 24.14 8.78 3.59
C VAL A 120 24.71 10.19 3.65
N VAL A 121 24.42 10.99 2.64
CA VAL A 121 24.63 12.45 2.64
C VAL A 121 23.30 13.16 2.39
N ASP A 122 22.82 13.90 3.39
CA ASP A 122 21.55 14.64 3.33
C ASP A 122 21.78 16.13 3.69
N SER A 123 21.80 17.09 2.77
CA SER A 123 21.69 16.96 1.31
C SER A 123 22.91 17.56 0.61
N ILE A 124 23.15 17.15 -0.64
CA ILE A 124 24.13 17.81 -1.52
C ILE A 124 23.49 18.89 -2.40
N THR A 125 22.21 19.20 -2.19
CA THR A 125 21.49 20.24 -2.94
C THR A 125 22.24 21.57 -2.98
N PRO A 126 22.76 22.11 -1.85
CA PRO A 126 23.47 23.39 -1.86
C PRO A 126 24.66 23.41 -2.83
N ILE A 127 25.38 22.30 -2.95
CA ILE A 127 26.52 22.16 -3.86
C ILE A 127 26.07 22.24 -5.32
N PHE A 128 24.98 21.57 -5.68
CA PHE A 128 24.48 21.61 -7.05
C PHE A 128 23.90 22.97 -7.41
N MET A 129 23.31 23.68 -6.44
CA MET A 129 22.82 25.05 -6.63
C MET A 129 23.94 26.05 -6.96
N LEU A 130 25.19 25.77 -6.57
CA LEU A 130 26.35 26.58 -6.99
C LEU A 130 26.64 26.47 -8.50
N GLY A 131 25.90 25.64 -9.25
CA GLY A 131 26.07 25.44 -10.68
C GLY A 131 27.46 24.95 -11.06
N PRO A 132 27.99 23.88 -10.44
CA PRO A 132 29.35 23.42 -10.70
C PRO A 132 29.55 23.12 -12.19
N SER A 133 30.73 23.43 -12.73
CA SER A 133 31.10 23.10 -14.11
C SER A 133 30.96 21.60 -14.36
N ILE A 134 30.84 21.21 -15.64
CA ILE A 134 30.80 19.78 -16.04
C ILE A 134 31.99 19.01 -15.44
N GLU A 135 33.17 19.64 -15.40
CA GLU A 135 34.38 19.09 -14.79
C GLU A 135 34.21 18.85 -13.28
N ALA A 136 33.72 19.83 -12.52
CA ALA A 136 33.49 19.68 -11.09
C ALA A 136 32.50 18.55 -10.79
N ARG A 137 31.48 18.35 -11.65
CA ARG A 137 30.54 17.22 -11.53
C ARG A 137 31.22 15.88 -11.79
N ALA A 138 32.07 15.79 -12.82
CA ALA A 138 32.82 14.57 -13.11
C ALA A 138 33.82 14.23 -12.00
N ILE A 139 34.50 15.25 -11.44
CA ILE A 139 35.38 15.11 -10.28
C ILE A 139 34.60 14.58 -9.07
N LEU A 140 33.44 15.16 -8.78
CA LEU A 140 32.57 14.71 -7.69
C LEU A 140 32.13 13.26 -7.91
N HIS A 141 31.65 12.92 -9.12
CA HIS A 141 31.29 11.54 -9.46
C HIS A 141 32.43 10.56 -9.15
N ASN A 142 33.62 10.86 -9.67
CA ASN A 142 34.79 10.00 -9.53
C ASN A 142 35.22 9.89 -8.07
N ALA A 143 35.25 10.98 -7.32
CA ALA A 143 35.60 10.97 -5.91
C ALA A 143 34.64 10.08 -5.09
N LEU A 144 33.33 10.28 -5.26
CA LEU A 144 32.31 9.47 -4.58
C LEU A 144 32.39 8.00 -4.99
N LYS A 145 32.63 7.73 -6.28
CA LYS A 145 32.79 6.36 -6.80
C LYS A 145 34.01 5.65 -6.25
N THR A 146 35.15 6.34 -6.19
CA THR A 146 36.37 5.79 -5.61
C THR A 146 36.15 5.46 -4.15
N LEU A 147 35.58 6.39 -3.38
CA LEU A 147 35.28 6.19 -1.95
C LEU A 147 34.43 4.94 -1.70
N VAL A 148 33.29 4.80 -2.39
CA VAL A 148 32.39 3.64 -2.16
C VAL A 148 32.99 2.32 -2.61
N ARG A 149 33.88 2.33 -3.62
CA ARG A 149 34.55 1.12 -4.10
C ARG A 149 35.63 0.66 -3.14
N GLU A 150 36.46 1.58 -2.64
CA GLU A 150 37.52 1.27 -1.69
C GLU A 150 36.96 0.74 -0.36
N LEU A 151 35.87 1.34 0.13
CA LEU A 151 35.22 0.89 1.36
C LEU A 151 34.36 -0.36 1.19
N GLY A 152 34.00 -0.73 -0.05
CA GLY A 152 32.92 -1.67 -0.30
C GLY A 152 31.62 -1.18 0.36
N ALA A 153 31.27 0.08 0.16
CA ALA A 153 30.10 0.72 0.73
C ALA A 153 29.02 0.98 -0.32
N VAL A 154 27.80 1.28 0.13
CA VAL A 154 26.76 1.91 -0.70
C VAL A 154 26.54 3.32 -0.19
N LEU A 155 26.52 4.29 -1.10
CA LEU A 155 26.27 5.69 -0.79
C LEU A 155 24.89 6.12 -1.30
N LEU A 156 24.07 6.63 -0.40
CA LEU A 156 22.85 7.36 -0.72
C LEU A 156 23.08 8.85 -0.60
N ILE A 157 22.51 9.61 -1.52
CA ILE A 157 22.60 11.05 -1.50
C ILE A 157 21.23 11.65 -1.79
N THR A 158 20.81 12.64 -1.00
CA THR A 158 19.54 13.32 -1.24
C THR A 158 19.73 14.57 -2.11
N GLY A 159 18.72 14.84 -2.93
CA GLY A 159 18.60 16.08 -3.70
C GLY A 159 17.17 16.59 -3.72
N GLU A 160 17.01 17.91 -3.72
CA GLU A 160 15.69 18.54 -3.84
C GLU A 160 15.23 18.66 -5.29
N MET A 161 13.92 18.50 -5.49
CA MET A 161 13.25 18.87 -6.73
C MET A 161 12.34 20.08 -6.44
N PRO A 162 12.46 21.19 -7.18
CA PRO A 162 11.55 22.32 -7.03
C PRO A 162 10.10 21.91 -7.37
N LEU A 163 9.14 22.38 -6.57
CA LEU A 163 7.71 22.16 -6.81
C LEU A 163 7.31 22.68 -8.20
N GLY A 164 6.56 21.87 -8.95
CA GLY A 164 6.07 22.21 -10.29
C GLY A 164 7.03 21.92 -11.45
N ASN A 165 8.24 21.44 -11.19
CA ASN A 165 9.16 20.95 -12.23
C ASN A 165 9.11 19.43 -12.34
N GLU A 166 8.76 18.91 -13.53
CA GLU A 166 8.92 17.48 -13.83
C GLU A 166 10.39 17.12 -14.07
N ARG A 167 11.22 18.11 -14.44
CA ARG A 167 12.65 17.97 -14.64
C ARG A 167 13.39 17.88 -13.32
N ILE A 168 14.21 16.86 -13.20
CA ILE A 168 15.16 16.65 -12.11
C ILE A 168 16.21 17.76 -12.20
N GLY A 169 16.17 18.73 -11.30
CA GLY A 169 17.16 19.82 -11.27
C GLY A 169 17.40 20.44 -12.65
N HIS A 170 18.66 20.69 -12.99
CA HIS A 170 19.05 21.22 -14.31
C HIS A 170 19.19 20.14 -15.40
N GLY A 171 18.76 18.89 -15.15
CA GLY A 171 18.78 17.78 -16.10
C GLY A 171 20.13 17.08 -16.25
N VAL A 172 21.05 17.27 -15.30
CA VAL A 172 22.47 16.81 -15.42
C VAL A 172 22.92 15.97 -14.21
N GLU A 173 22.16 15.98 -13.12
CA GLU A 173 22.41 15.22 -11.90
C GLU A 173 22.35 13.69 -12.16
N GLU A 174 21.61 13.27 -13.19
CA GLU A 174 21.39 11.88 -13.59
C GLU A 174 22.65 11.14 -14.07
N PHE A 175 23.67 11.88 -14.51
CA PHE A 175 24.93 11.34 -15.03
C PHE A 175 25.90 10.92 -13.91
N VAL A 176 25.72 11.46 -12.70
CA VAL A 176 26.67 11.35 -11.57
C VAL A 176 26.36 10.12 -10.69
N VAL A 177 25.29 9.37 -10.95
CA VAL A 177 24.87 8.27 -10.06
C VAL A 177 24.53 6.99 -10.80
N ASP A 178 24.64 5.86 -10.10
CA ASP A 178 24.28 4.54 -10.64
C ASP A 178 22.79 4.25 -10.52
N GLY A 179 22.13 4.88 -9.55
CA GLY A 179 20.71 4.72 -9.32
C GLY A 179 20.02 6.03 -8.94
N ILE A 180 18.74 6.13 -9.29
CA ILE A 180 17.90 7.29 -9.04
C ILE A 180 16.54 6.80 -8.55
N ILE A 181 16.17 7.26 -7.37
CA ILE A 181 14.89 7.01 -6.71
C ILE A 181 14.20 8.36 -6.53
N LYS A 182 12.98 8.50 -7.03
CA LYS A 182 12.18 9.73 -6.93
C LYS A 182 11.00 9.49 -5.99
N LEU A 183 10.90 10.31 -4.96
CA LEU A 183 9.82 10.31 -3.97
C LEU A 183 8.92 11.53 -4.23
N LYS A 184 7.63 11.28 -4.45
CA LYS A 184 6.62 12.30 -4.72
C LYS A 184 5.56 12.25 -3.63
N LEU A 185 5.09 13.44 -3.22
CA LEU A 185 3.83 13.60 -2.51
C LEU A 185 2.84 14.18 -3.51
N GLU A 186 1.89 13.37 -3.96
CA GLU A 186 0.80 13.79 -4.84
C GLU A 186 -0.41 14.16 -3.98
N VAL A 187 -0.91 15.38 -4.14
CA VAL A 187 -2.16 15.82 -3.53
C VAL A 187 -3.23 15.76 -4.63
N PRO A 188 -4.06 14.72 -4.66
CA PRO A 188 -5.12 14.61 -5.67
C PRO A 188 -6.21 15.67 -5.44
N GLU A 189 -7.02 15.94 -6.48
CA GLU A 189 -8.18 16.86 -6.38
C GLU A 189 -9.22 16.40 -5.35
N ALA A 190 -9.33 15.07 -5.14
CA ALA A 190 -10.16 14.43 -4.13
C ALA A 190 -9.37 13.29 -3.48
N GLY A 191 -9.70 12.93 -2.23
CA GLY A 191 -9.00 11.89 -1.47
C GLY A 191 -7.77 12.37 -0.69
N ALA A 192 -7.12 11.42 -0.01
CA ALA A 192 -5.94 11.69 0.81
C ALA A 192 -4.68 11.88 -0.05
N PRO A 193 -3.71 12.72 0.40
CA PRO A 193 -2.40 12.80 -0.23
C PRO A 193 -1.73 11.42 -0.32
N ARG A 194 -1.10 11.15 -1.46
CA ARG A 194 -0.47 9.87 -1.79
C ARG A 194 1.02 10.04 -1.94
N ARG A 195 1.79 9.15 -1.32
CA ARG A 195 3.25 9.12 -1.45
C ARG A 195 3.66 8.04 -2.45
N ILE A 196 4.36 8.47 -3.50
CA ILE A 196 4.72 7.61 -4.64
C ILE A 196 6.24 7.59 -4.80
N MET A 197 6.79 6.39 -4.86
CA MET A 197 8.18 6.11 -5.19
C MET A 197 8.28 5.62 -6.63
N GLU A 198 9.20 6.23 -7.37
CA GLU A 198 9.53 5.90 -8.74
C GLU A 198 11.02 5.61 -8.82
N VAL A 199 11.41 4.41 -9.28
CA VAL A 199 12.80 4.06 -9.49
C VAL A 199 13.12 4.25 -10.96
N LEU A 200 13.84 5.33 -11.27
CA LEU A 200 14.15 5.74 -12.64
C LEU A 200 15.35 4.98 -13.21
N LYS A 201 16.28 4.58 -12.34
CA LYS A 201 17.55 3.97 -12.74
C LYS A 201 18.07 3.12 -11.59
N LEU A 202 18.52 1.90 -11.90
CA LEU A 202 19.40 1.08 -11.06
C LEU A 202 20.32 0.30 -12.00
N ARG A 203 21.55 0.79 -12.20
CA ARG A 203 22.51 0.13 -13.10
C ARG A 203 22.76 -1.32 -12.67
N GLY A 204 22.73 -2.22 -13.65
CA GLY A 204 22.96 -3.65 -13.45
C GLY A 204 21.71 -4.45 -13.08
N ARG A 205 20.50 -3.85 -13.11
CA ARG A 205 19.24 -4.55 -12.85
C ARG A 205 18.13 -4.15 -13.83
N PRO A 206 17.26 -5.09 -14.23
CA PRO A 206 16.02 -4.73 -14.91
C PRO A 206 15.11 -3.98 -13.93
N LEU A 207 14.45 -2.93 -14.42
CA LEU A 207 13.43 -2.20 -13.68
C LEU A 207 12.07 -2.50 -14.29
N SER A 208 11.09 -2.81 -13.44
CA SER A 208 9.69 -2.75 -13.86
C SER A 208 9.29 -1.28 -14.00
N ARG A 209 8.49 -0.96 -15.01
CA ARG A 209 7.92 0.40 -15.21
C ARG A 209 6.72 0.59 -14.29
N ALA A 210 6.93 0.48 -12.98
CA ALA A 210 5.89 0.58 -11.97
C ALA A 210 6.13 1.77 -11.03
N PHE A 211 5.02 2.40 -10.61
CA PHE A 211 4.99 3.36 -9.51
C PHE A 211 4.62 2.61 -8.24
N TYR A 212 5.37 2.85 -7.17
CA TYR A 212 5.16 2.17 -5.90
C TYR A 212 4.58 3.13 -4.89
N ASP A 213 3.53 2.72 -4.20
CA ASP A 213 3.09 3.45 -3.02
C ASP A 213 4.10 3.24 -1.88
N PHE A 214 4.33 4.26 -1.09
CA PHE A 214 5.05 4.10 0.17
C PHE A 214 4.39 4.96 1.23
N GLU A 215 4.64 4.64 2.50
CA GLU A 215 4.23 5.54 3.57
C GLU A 215 5.26 5.60 4.68
N ILE A 216 5.13 6.66 5.47
CA ILE A 216 6.00 6.99 6.58
C ILE A 216 5.17 7.00 7.86
N GLY A 217 5.60 6.25 8.87
CA GLY A 217 4.93 6.21 10.16
C GLY A 217 5.40 5.07 11.05
N ALA A 218 5.17 5.24 12.35
CA ALA A 218 5.45 4.23 13.35
C ALA A 218 4.59 2.96 13.16
N PRO A 219 5.10 1.78 13.59
CA PRO A 219 6.45 1.52 14.09
C PRO A 219 7.47 1.26 12.97
N THR A 220 7.03 1.30 11.70
CA THR A 220 7.83 0.82 10.57
C THR A 220 8.81 1.86 10.01
N GLY A 221 8.62 3.14 10.28
CA GLY A 221 9.41 4.22 9.70
C GLY A 221 9.06 4.44 8.24
N PHE A 222 9.70 3.72 7.32
CA PHE A 222 9.45 3.80 5.87
C PHE A 222 9.12 2.40 5.32
N LYS A 223 8.02 2.28 4.59
CA LYS A 223 7.59 1.01 3.96
C LYS A 223 7.05 1.25 2.57
N VAL A 224 7.46 0.39 1.63
CA VAL A 224 7.01 0.37 0.23
C VAL A 224 5.93 -0.69 0.07
N TYR A 225 4.90 -0.38 -0.70
CA TYR A 225 3.81 -1.27 -1.08
C TYR A 225 3.99 -1.74 -2.51
N LEU A 226 3.93 -3.06 -2.67
CA LEU A 226 4.06 -3.74 -3.95
C LEU A 226 2.70 -3.88 -4.63
N SER A 227 2.16 -2.76 -5.11
CA SER A 227 1.05 -2.79 -6.05
C SER A 227 1.60 -3.00 -7.47
N GLY A 228 1.32 -4.16 -8.07
CA GLY A 228 1.63 -4.42 -9.48
C GLY A 228 3.04 -4.95 -9.79
N VAL A 229 3.76 -5.53 -8.82
CA VAL A 229 4.94 -6.36 -9.14
C VAL A 229 4.44 -7.64 -9.81
N LEU A 230 5.14 -8.05 -10.89
CA LEU A 230 4.93 -9.34 -11.58
C LEU A 230 5.29 -10.48 -10.62
N GLU A 231 4.38 -10.80 -9.71
CA GLU A 231 4.38 -12.08 -9.00
C GLU A 231 3.32 -12.95 -9.69
N GLU A 232 3.67 -14.21 -9.97
CA GLU A 232 2.64 -15.20 -10.29
C GLU A 232 1.66 -15.23 -9.12
N LEU A 233 0.40 -14.93 -9.40
CA LEU A 233 -0.66 -14.98 -8.40
C LEU A 233 -0.98 -16.45 -8.15
N GLU A 234 -0.23 -17.06 -7.23
CA GLU A 234 -0.58 -18.35 -6.68
C GLU A 234 -1.74 -18.18 -5.69
N SER A 235 -2.80 -18.96 -5.88
CA SER A 235 -3.92 -19.04 -4.96
C SER A 235 -4.40 -20.48 -4.89
N SER A 236 -4.61 -21.00 -3.69
CA SER A 236 -5.24 -22.31 -3.52
C SER A 236 -6.75 -22.18 -3.74
N ILE A 237 -7.29 -22.93 -4.70
CA ILE A 237 -8.73 -22.98 -4.99
C ILE A 237 -9.20 -24.42 -4.80
N ASN A 238 -10.15 -24.61 -3.90
CA ASN A 238 -10.90 -25.85 -3.74
C ASN A 238 -12.38 -25.60 -4.09
N LEU A 239 -12.89 -26.31 -5.11
CA LEU A 239 -14.26 -26.13 -5.62
C LEU A 239 -15.35 -26.60 -4.65
N GLU A 240 -14.99 -27.46 -3.70
CA GLU A 240 -15.89 -28.00 -2.67
C GLU A 240 -15.96 -27.10 -1.44
N ASP A 241 -14.95 -26.24 -1.22
CA ASP A 241 -14.93 -25.31 -0.10
C ASP A 241 -15.70 -24.03 -0.43
N ARG A 242 -16.91 -23.92 0.12
CA ARG A 242 -17.87 -22.86 -0.20
C ARG A 242 -18.32 -22.08 1.03
N ILE A 243 -18.38 -20.76 0.86
CA ILE A 243 -19.05 -19.82 1.74
C ILE A 243 -20.54 -19.79 1.42
N ASN A 244 -21.35 -20.15 2.41
CA ASN A 244 -22.80 -20.04 2.34
C ASN A 244 -23.21 -18.57 2.50
N THR A 245 -24.15 -18.11 1.67
CA THR A 245 -24.58 -16.70 1.67
C THR A 245 -25.54 -16.37 2.82
N GLY A 246 -26.06 -17.37 3.52
CA GLY A 246 -27.09 -17.21 4.54
C GLY A 246 -28.50 -17.07 3.98
N VAL A 247 -28.65 -17.15 2.65
CA VAL A 247 -29.94 -17.07 1.95
C VAL A 247 -30.02 -18.25 1.00
N GLU A 248 -30.73 -19.29 1.42
CA GLU A 248 -30.83 -20.59 0.73
C GLU A 248 -31.10 -20.45 -0.77
N GLY A 249 -32.09 -19.65 -1.16
CA GLY A 249 -32.40 -19.47 -2.59
C GLY A 249 -31.30 -18.75 -3.38
N ILE A 250 -30.43 -17.94 -2.76
CA ILE A 250 -29.23 -17.38 -3.42
C ILE A 250 -28.14 -18.45 -3.53
N ASP A 251 -27.97 -19.29 -2.49
CA ASP A 251 -27.03 -20.41 -2.53
C ASP A 251 -27.35 -21.38 -3.67
N GLU A 252 -28.64 -21.72 -3.85
CA GLU A 252 -29.13 -22.51 -4.99
C GLU A 252 -28.78 -21.86 -6.32
N MET A 253 -29.04 -20.56 -6.47
CA MET A 253 -28.75 -19.82 -7.70
C MET A 253 -27.25 -19.79 -8.02
N LEU A 254 -26.40 -19.89 -7.00
CA LEU A 254 -24.94 -19.97 -7.10
C LEU A 254 -24.41 -21.39 -7.23
N GLY A 255 -25.25 -22.43 -7.23
CA GLY A 255 -24.82 -23.83 -7.28
C GLY A 255 -24.20 -24.34 -5.97
N GLY A 256 -24.72 -23.88 -4.82
CA GLY A 256 -24.28 -24.30 -3.49
C GLY A 256 -23.48 -23.24 -2.71
N GLY A 257 -23.59 -21.96 -3.08
CA GLY A 257 -22.86 -20.85 -2.45
C GLY A 257 -21.59 -20.43 -3.18
N LEU A 258 -20.80 -19.56 -2.55
CA LEU A 258 -19.63 -18.92 -3.14
C LEU A 258 -18.36 -19.75 -2.91
N VAL A 259 -17.58 -20.05 -3.93
CA VAL A 259 -16.27 -20.72 -3.77
C VAL A 259 -15.34 -19.83 -2.92
N ARG A 260 -14.63 -20.42 -1.95
CA ARG A 260 -13.69 -19.69 -1.08
C ARG A 260 -12.54 -19.08 -1.88
N ASN A 261 -11.93 -18.01 -1.37
CA ASN A 261 -10.80 -17.29 -1.98
C ASN A 261 -11.16 -16.61 -3.32
N THR A 262 -12.46 -16.46 -3.61
CA THR A 262 -12.95 -15.74 -4.79
C THR A 262 -13.42 -14.33 -4.45
N SER A 263 -13.59 -13.51 -5.49
CA SER A 263 -14.16 -12.16 -5.38
C SER A 263 -15.61 -12.12 -5.85
N THR A 264 -16.50 -11.52 -5.05
CA THR A 264 -17.92 -11.38 -5.38
C THR A 264 -18.31 -9.90 -5.38
N LEU A 265 -18.85 -9.44 -6.52
CA LEU A 265 -19.39 -8.10 -6.69
C LEU A 265 -20.91 -8.12 -6.54
N ILE A 266 -21.43 -7.31 -5.61
CA ILE A 266 -22.87 -7.09 -5.44
C ILE A 266 -23.25 -5.76 -6.08
N VAL A 267 -24.15 -5.80 -7.04
CA VAL A 267 -24.57 -4.62 -7.82
C VAL A 267 -26.04 -4.33 -7.58
N GLY A 268 -26.43 -3.06 -7.47
CA GLY A 268 -27.85 -2.71 -7.44
C GLY A 268 -28.13 -1.28 -7.02
N PRO A 269 -29.34 -0.75 -7.28
CA PRO A 269 -29.71 0.62 -6.90
C PRO A 269 -29.84 0.77 -5.36
N PRO A 270 -29.88 2.00 -4.83
CA PRO A 270 -30.21 2.23 -3.42
C PRO A 270 -31.53 1.54 -3.01
N GLY A 271 -31.61 1.04 -1.77
CA GLY A 271 -32.82 0.39 -1.26
C GLY A 271 -33.12 -1.01 -1.84
N SER A 272 -32.26 -1.55 -2.71
CA SER A 272 -32.45 -2.88 -3.31
C SER A 272 -32.20 -4.06 -2.35
N GLY A 273 -31.59 -3.82 -1.19
CA GLY A 273 -31.32 -4.85 -0.17
C GLY A 273 -29.87 -5.34 -0.07
N LYS A 274 -28.92 -4.71 -0.77
CA LYS A 274 -27.48 -5.11 -0.76
C LYS A 274 -26.91 -5.22 0.66
N THR A 275 -27.01 -4.15 1.46
CA THR A 275 -26.49 -4.10 2.84
C THR A 275 -27.14 -5.14 3.74
N LEU A 276 -28.47 -5.34 3.61
CA LEU A 276 -29.18 -6.39 4.36
C LEU A 276 -28.65 -7.79 4.01
N PHE A 277 -28.42 -8.06 2.73
CA PHE A 277 -27.86 -9.32 2.26
C PHE A 277 -26.44 -9.53 2.78
N MET A 278 -25.57 -8.51 2.66
CA MET A 278 -24.20 -8.60 3.14
C MET A 278 -24.10 -8.76 4.66
N LEU A 279 -24.97 -8.11 5.44
CA LEU A 279 -25.01 -8.31 6.90
C LEU A 279 -25.56 -9.69 7.28
N THR A 280 -26.52 -10.21 6.53
CA THR A 280 -27.00 -11.60 6.69
C THR A 280 -25.86 -12.57 6.45
N LEU A 281 -25.13 -12.40 5.34
CA LEU A 281 -23.97 -13.20 4.99
C LEU A 281 -22.88 -13.11 6.05
N ALA A 282 -22.59 -11.89 6.55
CA ALA A 282 -21.62 -11.67 7.62
C ALA A 282 -21.99 -12.44 8.90
N ALA A 283 -23.24 -12.32 9.32
CA ALA A 283 -23.72 -12.91 10.57
C ALA A 283 -23.73 -14.44 10.49
N GLU A 284 -24.29 -15.02 9.43
CA GLU A 284 -24.37 -16.48 9.26
C GLU A 284 -22.99 -17.13 9.21
N ASN A 285 -22.02 -16.53 8.53
CA ASN A 285 -20.66 -17.06 8.48
C ASN A 285 -19.93 -16.88 9.83
N THR A 286 -20.12 -15.76 10.51
CA THR A 286 -19.57 -15.56 11.87
C THR A 286 -20.10 -16.60 12.85
N LEU A 287 -21.40 -16.91 12.79
CA LEU A 287 -22.03 -17.92 13.66
C LEU A 287 -21.52 -19.34 13.37
N LYS A 288 -21.13 -19.62 12.12
CA LYS A 288 -20.47 -20.87 11.70
C LYS A 288 -18.98 -20.93 12.04
N GLY A 289 -18.44 -19.88 12.65
CA GLY A 289 -17.05 -19.83 13.14
C GLY A 289 -16.04 -19.18 12.20
N GLU A 290 -16.49 -18.64 11.06
CA GLU A 290 -15.65 -17.85 10.16
C GLU A 290 -15.26 -16.52 10.82
N ARG A 291 -14.07 -16.03 10.52
CA ARG A 291 -13.72 -14.65 10.88
C ARG A 291 -14.27 -13.74 9.79
N VAL A 292 -15.00 -12.70 10.20
CA VAL A 292 -15.62 -11.76 9.25
C VAL A 292 -15.24 -10.32 9.56
N ALA A 293 -14.73 -9.60 8.57
CA ALA A 293 -14.55 -8.15 8.61
C ALA A 293 -15.62 -7.49 7.74
N PHE A 294 -16.40 -6.59 8.32
CA PHE A 294 -17.39 -5.79 7.62
C PHE A 294 -16.93 -4.33 7.62
N ILE A 295 -16.46 -3.84 6.47
CA ILE A 295 -16.06 -2.46 6.27
C ILE A 295 -17.22 -1.72 5.62
N THR A 296 -17.60 -0.58 6.19
CA THR A 296 -18.56 0.35 5.59
C THR A 296 -17.99 1.75 5.53
N PHE A 297 -18.31 2.43 4.44
CA PHE A 297 -17.94 3.81 4.15
C PHE A 297 -19.12 4.78 4.29
N GLU A 298 -20.32 4.25 4.49
CA GLU A 298 -21.58 5.01 4.40
C GLU A 298 -22.29 5.07 5.75
N GLU A 299 -22.19 4.02 6.57
CA GLU A 299 -22.98 3.89 7.79
C GLU A 299 -22.09 3.88 9.06
N PRO A 300 -22.50 4.58 10.14
CA PRO A 300 -21.89 4.44 11.44
C PRO A 300 -22.07 3.02 12.02
N ARG A 301 -21.13 2.58 12.86
CA ARG A 301 -21.17 1.25 13.51
C ARG A 301 -22.48 0.98 14.25
N GLN A 302 -23.05 1.98 14.91
CA GLN A 302 -24.32 1.88 15.64
C GLN A 302 -25.49 1.55 14.72
N GLN A 303 -25.50 2.11 13.50
CA GLN A 303 -26.54 1.83 12.52
C GLN A 303 -26.43 0.41 11.98
N ILE A 304 -25.20 -0.06 11.73
CA ILE A 304 -24.95 -1.46 11.37
C ILE A 304 -25.48 -2.41 12.45
N TYR A 305 -25.28 -2.09 13.72
CA TYR A 305 -25.75 -2.92 14.83
C TYR A 305 -27.26 -2.92 14.97
N ALA A 306 -27.90 -1.76 14.77
CA ALA A 306 -29.36 -1.67 14.73
C ALA A 306 -29.92 -2.54 13.59
N THR A 307 -29.28 -2.52 12.42
CA THR A 307 -29.67 -3.36 11.28
C THR A 307 -29.49 -4.85 11.55
N LEU A 308 -28.39 -5.27 12.20
CA LEU A 308 -28.20 -6.66 12.64
C LEU A 308 -29.31 -7.11 13.60
N LYS A 309 -29.67 -6.27 14.59
CA LYS A 309 -30.79 -6.55 15.51
C LYS A 309 -32.12 -6.65 14.78
N PHE A 310 -32.37 -5.77 13.81
CA PHE A 310 -33.55 -5.83 12.94
C PHE A 310 -33.61 -7.14 12.14
N LEU A 311 -32.47 -7.66 11.72
CA LEU A 311 -32.32 -8.96 11.06
C LEU A 311 -32.34 -10.17 12.04
N ARG A 312 -32.62 -9.92 13.32
CA ARG A 312 -32.65 -10.91 14.41
C ARG A 312 -31.30 -11.60 14.66
N TYR A 313 -30.22 -10.84 14.55
CA TYR A 313 -28.89 -11.24 15.04
C TYR A 313 -28.50 -10.40 16.26
N ASP A 314 -27.76 -11.00 17.19
CA ASP A 314 -27.16 -10.30 18.32
C ASP A 314 -25.75 -9.79 17.93
N PRO A 315 -25.55 -8.46 17.79
CA PRO A 315 -24.24 -7.91 17.43
C PRO A 315 -23.14 -8.27 18.45
N ASP A 316 -23.48 -8.33 19.75
CA ASP A 316 -22.50 -8.58 20.81
C ASP A 316 -22.03 -10.03 20.78
N GLU A 317 -22.93 -10.97 20.44
CA GLU A 317 -22.56 -12.36 20.18
C GLU A 317 -21.65 -12.48 18.95
N LEU A 318 -22.01 -11.82 17.85
CA LEU A 318 -21.23 -11.84 16.61
C LEU A 318 -19.82 -11.30 16.83
N GLU A 319 -19.66 -10.20 17.58
CA GLU A 319 -18.33 -9.65 17.89
C GLU A 319 -17.47 -10.62 18.68
N ARG A 320 -18.03 -11.30 19.69
CA ARG A 320 -17.32 -12.32 20.46
C ARG A 320 -16.90 -13.50 19.58
N LYS A 321 -17.74 -13.88 18.62
CA LYS A 321 -17.48 -15.02 17.71
C LYS A 321 -16.51 -14.68 16.58
N GLY A 322 -16.36 -13.41 16.19
CA GLY A 322 -15.33 -13.00 15.25
C GLY A 322 -15.72 -11.95 14.21
N LEU A 323 -16.91 -11.35 14.31
CA LEU A 323 -17.27 -10.21 13.49
C LEU A 323 -16.50 -8.97 13.94
N ARG A 324 -15.87 -8.28 12.99
CA ARG A 324 -15.26 -6.97 13.17
C ARG A 324 -15.91 -5.96 12.24
N VAL A 325 -16.59 -4.96 12.79
CA VAL A 325 -17.23 -3.89 12.02
C VAL A 325 -16.34 -2.64 12.03
N LEU A 326 -15.91 -2.21 10.86
CA LEU A 326 -15.10 -1.01 10.64
C LEU A 326 -15.93 0.01 9.86
N SER A 327 -16.32 1.11 10.53
CA SER A 327 -16.90 2.27 9.86
C SER A 327 -15.79 3.28 9.63
N LEU A 328 -15.42 3.49 8.37
CA LEU A 328 -14.26 4.28 7.97
C LEU A 328 -14.70 5.48 7.15
N ASN A 329 -14.08 6.62 7.39
CA ASN A 329 -14.24 7.78 6.53
C ASN A 329 -13.49 7.55 5.21
N PRO A 330 -14.15 7.62 4.04
CA PRO A 330 -13.52 7.47 2.72
C PRO A 330 -12.30 8.37 2.51
N ARG A 331 -12.30 9.57 3.09
CA ARG A 331 -11.19 10.55 2.95
C ARG A 331 -9.96 10.19 3.77
N ALA A 332 -10.14 9.40 4.82
CA ALA A 332 -9.05 9.01 5.70
C ALA A 332 -8.33 7.74 5.23
N ILE A 333 -8.89 7.04 4.24
CA ILE A 333 -8.34 5.76 3.80
C ILE A 333 -7.25 5.96 2.76
N THR A 334 -6.10 5.34 3.01
CA THR A 334 -4.99 5.25 2.07
C THR A 334 -4.87 3.82 1.52
N MET A 335 -4.00 3.61 0.54
CA MET A 335 -3.71 2.27 0.04
C MET A 335 -3.10 1.37 1.13
N ARG A 336 -2.28 1.93 2.05
CA ARG A 336 -1.81 1.20 3.25
C ARG A 336 -2.97 0.71 4.07
N ALA A 337 -3.94 1.57 4.36
CA ALA A 337 -5.04 1.20 5.25
C ALA A 337 -5.79 -0.04 4.74
N PHE A 338 -6.00 -0.16 3.41
CA PHE A 338 -6.54 -1.39 2.82
C PHE A 338 -5.60 -2.59 2.98
N TYR A 339 -4.32 -2.42 2.66
CA TYR A 339 -3.33 -3.48 2.80
C TYR A 339 -3.22 -3.99 4.23
N ASP A 340 -3.12 -3.09 5.20
CA ASP A 340 -3.01 -3.40 6.63
C ASP A 340 -4.28 -4.05 7.16
N VAL A 341 -5.47 -3.64 6.69
CA VAL A 341 -6.72 -4.31 7.05
C VAL A 341 -6.76 -5.73 6.49
N VAL A 342 -6.43 -5.94 5.22
CA VAL A 342 -6.44 -7.28 4.60
C VAL A 342 -5.40 -8.20 5.27
N GLN A 343 -4.16 -7.71 5.44
CA GLN A 343 -3.07 -8.48 6.02
C GLN A 343 -3.26 -8.74 7.52
N GLY A 344 -3.68 -7.71 8.26
CA GLY A 344 -4.00 -7.85 9.68
C GLY A 344 -5.12 -8.85 9.90
N PHE A 345 -6.15 -8.81 9.05
CA PHE A 345 -7.26 -9.74 9.12
C PHE A 345 -6.85 -11.18 8.77
N SER A 346 -6.09 -11.38 7.69
CA SER A 346 -5.55 -12.69 7.32
C SER A 346 -4.69 -13.29 8.45
N ARG A 347 -3.80 -12.50 9.07
CA ARG A 347 -2.98 -12.97 10.21
C ARG A 347 -3.80 -13.38 11.43
N LEU A 348 -4.87 -12.65 11.73
CA LEU A 348 -5.76 -12.92 12.88
C LEU A 348 -6.69 -14.11 12.64
N SER A 349 -6.73 -14.63 11.42
CA SER A 349 -7.62 -15.73 11.07
C SER A 349 -7.09 -17.11 11.47
N GLU A 350 -5.80 -17.27 11.77
CA GLU A 350 -5.19 -18.53 12.27
C GLU A 350 -5.57 -19.79 11.45
N GLY A 351 -5.75 -19.64 10.12
CA GLY A 351 -6.19 -20.74 9.25
C GLY A 351 -7.69 -21.03 9.28
N LYS A 352 -8.49 -20.26 10.03
CA LYS A 352 -9.95 -20.17 9.83
C LYS A 352 -10.20 -19.34 8.58
N GLY A 353 -11.23 -19.72 7.84
CA GLY A 353 -11.65 -18.97 6.68
C GLY A 353 -11.90 -17.49 6.99
N SER A 354 -11.38 -16.64 6.10
CA SER A 354 -11.45 -15.19 6.21
C SER A 354 -12.41 -14.64 5.17
N LEU A 355 -13.42 -13.93 5.64
CA LEU A 355 -14.38 -13.23 4.79
C LEU A 355 -14.27 -11.72 5.02
N LEU A 356 -13.93 -10.99 3.96
CA LEU A 356 -13.91 -9.54 3.93
C LEU A 356 -15.10 -9.02 3.14
N ILE A 357 -15.97 -8.25 3.79
CA ILE A 357 -17.11 -7.59 3.18
C ILE A 357 -16.87 -6.08 3.17
N VAL A 358 -16.99 -5.46 2.01
CA VAL A 358 -16.82 -4.02 1.80
C VAL A 358 -18.09 -3.42 1.24
N ASP A 359 -18.88 -2.78 2.10
CA ASP A 359 -20.11 -2.10 1.71
C ASP A 359 -19.86 -0.65 1.28
N GLY A 360 -20.46 -0.25 0.16
CA GLY A 360 -20.42 1.13 -0.31
C GLY A 360 -19.10 1.52 -0.97
N ILE A 361 -18.50 0.63 -1.77
CA ILE A 361 -17.22 0.95 -2.46
C ILE A 361 -17.34 2.15 -3.40
N ASN A 362 -18.57 2.54 -3.78
CA ASN A 362 -18.86 3.75 -4.54
C ASN A 362 -18.39 5.03 -3.81
N SER A 363 -18.37 5.04 -2.48
CA SER A 363 -17.85 6.18 -1.72
C SER A 363 -16.36 6.43 -2.00
N LEU A 364 -15.60 5.36 -2.25
CA LEU A 364 -14.20 5.45 -2.67
C LEU A 364 -14.04 5.99 -4.08
N ARG A 365 -15.03 5.79 -4.96
CA ARG A 365 -14.97 6.28 -6.33
C ARG A 365 -14.87 7.81 -6.38
N LYS A 366 -15.59 8.50 -5.49
CA LYS A 366 -15.53 9.96 -5.36
C LYS A 366 -14.17 10.43 -4.87
N GLU A 367 -13.56 9.70 -3.95
CA GLU A 367 -12.28 10.08 -3.34
C GLU A 367 -11.07 9.70 -4.19
N PHE A 368 -11.10 8.58 -4.91
CA PHE A 368 -9.95 8.14 -5.73
C PHE A 368 -10.06 8.51 -7.21
N GLY A 369 -11.22 8.99 -7.67
CA GLY A 369 -11.44 9.42 -9.05
C GLY A 369 -10.99 8.36 -10.07
N VAL A 370 -10.13 8.76 -11.00
CA VAL A 370 -9.55 7.87 -12.04
C VAL A 370 -8.75 6.69 -11.48
N ASN A 371 -8.22 6.80 -10.26
CA ASN A 371 -7.44 5.76 -9.61
C ASN A 371 -8.31 4.70 -8.91
N PHE A 372 -9.62 4.91 -8.80
CA PHE A 372 -10.55 4.00 -8.12
C PHE A 372 -10.40 2.54 -8.58
N HIS A 373 -10.34 2.30 -9.89
CA HIS A 373 -10.19 0.94 -10.44
C HIS A 373 -8.92 0.24 -10.02
N ARG A 374 -7.81 0.99 -9.88
CA ARG A 374 -6.53 0.45 -9.41
C ARG A 374 -6.65 0.04 -7.94
N VAL A 375 -7.24 0.89 -7.11
CA VAL A 375 -7.43 0.60 -5.67
C VAL A 375 -8.27 -0.67 -5.46
N VAL A 376 -9.39 -0.80 -6.17
CA VAL A 376 -10.24 -2.01 -6.04
C VAL A 376 -9.55 -3.26 -6.59
N ARG A 377 -8.81 -3.13 -7.71
CA ARG A 377 -8.00 -4.24 -8.24
C ARG A 377 -6.99 -4.71 -7.20
N ASP A 378 -6.23 -3.79 -6.62
CA ASP A 378 -5.20 -4.13 -5.66
C ASP A 378 -5.81 -4.74 -4.39
N LEU A 379 -6.95 -4.24 -3.90
CA LEU A 379 -7.71 -4.86 -2.81
C LEU A 379 -8.06 -6.32 -3.11
N VAL A 380 -8.63 -6.60 -4.29
CA VAL A 380 -9.01 -7.97 -4.69
C VAL A 380 -7.78 -8.87 -4.81
N LEU A 381 -6.70 -8.38 -5.41
CA LEU A 381 -5.46 -9.15 -5.57
C LEU A 381 -4.83 -9.47 -4.22
N GLN A 382 -4.78 -8.51 -3.30
CA GLN A 382 -4.25 -8.74 -1.95
C GLN A 382 -5.12 -9.71 -1.15
N ALA A 383 -6.45 -9.62 -1.27
CA ALA A 383 -7.35 -10.57 -0.63
C ALA A 383 -7.11 -11.99 -1.15
N LYS A 384 -6.97 -12.18 -2.47
CA LYS A 384 -6.65 -13.48 -3.08
C LYS A 384 -5.32 -14.04 -2.61
N LYS A 385 -4.26 -13.21 -2.60
CA LYS A 385 -2.94 -13.60 -2.10
C LYS A 385 -2.95 -14.00 -0.63
N ALA A 386 -3.82 -13.37 0.16
CA ALA A 386 -3.98 -13.64 1.58
C ALA A 386 -5.00 -14.75 1.91
N GLU A 387 -5.51 -15.45 0.87
CA GLU A 387 -6.55 -16.48 0.99
C GLU A 387 -7.81 -15.99 1.74
N VAL A 388 -8.24 -14.78 1.38
CA VAL A 388 -9.42 -14.11 1.92
C VAL A 388 -10.50 -14.04 0.82
N THR A 389 -11.69 -14.55 1.11
CA THR A 389 -12.88 -14.34 0.26
C THR A 389 -13.31 -12.88 0.39
N VAL A 390 -13.44 -12.17 -0.74
CA VAL A 390 -13.82 -10.76 -0.73
C VAL A 390 -15.17 -10.53 -1.38
N ILE A 391 -16.05 -9.81 -0.69
CA ILE A 391 -17.35 -9.40 -1.19
C ILE A 391 -17.41 -7.87 -1.13
N PHE A 392 -17.80 -7.22 -2.22
CA PHE A 392 -17.91 -5.77 -2.25
C PHE A 392 -19.14 -5.31 -3.01
N SER A 393 -19.75 -4.22 -2.54
CA SER A 393 -20.96 -3.67 -3.15
C SER A 393 -20.71 -2.37 -3.89
N ILE A 394 -21.44 -2.18 -4.99
CA ILE A 394 -21.47 -0.90 -5.72
C ILE A 394 -22.90 -0.51 -6.07
N LEU A 395 -23.16 0.79 -6.09
CA LEU A 395 -24.41 1.35 -6.58
C LEU A 395 -24.49 1.25 -8.10
N LYS A 396 -25.64 0.77 -8.60
CA LYS A 396 -25.98 0.81 -10.02
C LYS A 396 -26.74 2.09 -10.30
N GLU A 397 -26.03 3.14 -10.72
CA GLU A 397 -26.62 4.40 -11.17
C GLU A 397 -26.88 4.37 -12.68
N ARG A 398 -27.79 5.22 -13.16
CA ARG A 398 -28.17 5.31 -14.59
C ARG A 398 -27.15 6.07 -15.44
N GLU A 399 -26.14 6.68 -14.83
CA GLU A 399 -25.14 7.52 -15.51
C GLU A 399 -24.09 6.70 -16.29
N ALA A 400 -23.58 7.27 -17.39
CA ALA A 400 -22.61 6.62 -18.27
C ALA A 400 -21.30 6.25 -17.55
N THR A 401 -20.84 7.11 -16.65
CA THR A 401 -19.59 6.90 -15.86
C THR A 401 -19.71 5.70 -14.92
N SER A 402 -20.92 5.41 -14.42
CA SER A 402 -21.19 4.25 -13.57
C SER A 402 -21.19 2.95 -14.38
N LYS A 403 -21.52 3.00 -15.68
CA LYS A 403 -21.45 1.86 -16.60
C LYS A 403 -20.00 1.44 -16.90
N GLU A 404 -19.10 2.39 -17.11
CA GLU A 404 -17.66 2.10 -17.28
C GLU A 404 -17.09 1.45 -16.02
N ALA A 405 -17.40 2.01 -14.85
CA ALA A 405 -16.91 1.48 -13.59
C ALA A 405 -17.37 0.05 -13.32
N LEU A 406 -18.65 -0.23 -13.57
CA LEU A 406 -19.22 -1.57 -13.51
C LEU A 406 -18.55 -2.53 -14.49
N THR A 407 -18.23 -2.05 -15.70
CA THR A 407 -17.54 -2.86 -16.71
C THR A 407 -16.17 -3.30 -16.19
N TYR A 408 -15.35 -2.38 -15.68
CA TYR A 408 -14.05 -2.74 -15.12
C TYR A 408 -14.15 -3.67 -13.90
N LEU A 409 -15.02 -3.36 -12.94
CA LEU A 409 -15.16 -4.20 -11.73
C LEU A 409 -15.69 -5.61 -12.05
N SER A 410 -16.53 -5.76 -13.07
CA SER A 410 -17.01 -7.07 -13.53
C SER A 410 -15.89 -7.99 -14.04
N THR A 411 -14.77 -7.42 -14.50
CA THR A 411 -13.59 -8.20 -14.92
C THR A 411 -12.77 -8.70 -13.73
N LEU A 412 -12.81 -7.98 -12.61
CA LEU A 412 -12.09 -8.30 -11.38
C LEU A 412 -12.85 -9.30 -10.49
N ALA A 413 -14.18 -9.26 -10.55
CA ALA A 413 -15.05 -10.14 -9.77
C ALA A 413 -15.17 -11.52 -10.43
N ASP A 414 -15.00 -12.59 -9.65
CA ASP A 414 -15.28 -13.95 -10.10
C ASP A 414 -16.79 -14.18 -10.16
N ASN A 415 -17.54 -13.64 -9.19
CA ASN A 415 -18.99 -13.73 -9.11
C ASN A 415 -19.64 -12.34 -9.13
N ILE A 416 -20.80 -12.22 -9.76
CA ILE A 416 -21.60 -10.99 -9.82
C ILE A 416 -23.05 -11.32 -9.49
N ILE A 417 -23.53 -10.74 -8.41
CA ILE A 417 -24.93 -10.85 -7.97
C ILE A 417 -25.56 -9.47 -8.15
N GLU A 418 -26.62 -9.39 -8.95
CA GLU A 418 -27.31 -8.13 -9.21
C GLU A 418 -28.68 -8.11 -8.54
N PHE A 419 -28.93 -7.03 -7.82
CA PHE A 419 -30.19 -6.68 -7.20
C PHE A 419 -30.88 -5.62 -8.05
N ARG A 420 -32.18 -5.78 -8.28
CA ARG A 420 -33.02 -4.83 -8.99
C ARG A 420 -34.20 -4.41 -8.12
N VAL A 421 -34.69 -3.21 -8.41
CA VAL A 421 -35.96 -2.73 -7.89
C VAL A 421 -36.88 -2.57 -9.09
N ALA A 422 -37.95 -3.36 -9.12
CA ALA A 422 -38.96 -3.33 -10.15
C ALA A 422 -40.19 -2.60 -9.61
N GLU A 423 -40.59 -1.53 -10.28
CA GLU A 423 -41.80 -0.77 -9.98
C GLU A 423 -42.87 -1.21 -10.98
N LYS A 424 -43.80 -2.05 -10.52
CA LYS A 424 -45.07 -2.33 -11.22
C LYS A 424 -46.21 -1.74 -10.37
N GLU A 425 -47.15 -2.56 -9.94
CA GLU A 425 -48.22 -2.17 -9.00
C GLU A 425 -47.73 -2.04 -7.54
N ARG A 426 -46.63 -2.73 -7.20
CA ARG A 426 -45.90 -2.60 -5.94
C ARG A 426 -44.41 -2.62 -6.21
N VAL A 427 -43.62 -2.03 -5.32
CA VAL A 427 -42.16 -2.13 -5.36
C VAL A 427 -41.76 -3.56 -5.04
N ARG A 428 -41.13 -4.24 -6.00
CA ARG A 428 -40.55 -5.58 -5.84
C ARG A 428 -39.03 -5.49 -5.89
N ARG A 429 -38.37 -6.28 -5.06
CA ARG A 429 -36.92 -6.43 -5.07
C ARG A 429 -36.62 -7.76 -5.71
N GLU A 430 -35.73 -7.77 -6.68
CA GLU A 430 -35.37 -8.96 -7.44
C GLU A 430 -33.88 -9.19 -7.32
N VAL A 431 -33.46 -10.45 -7.37
CA VAL A 431 -32.05 -10.86 -7.37
C VAL A 431 -31.80 -11.86 -8.49
N PHE A 432 -30.63 -11.75 -9.11
CA PHE A 432 -30.14 -12.75 -10.06
C PHE A 432 -28.61 -12.81 -10.09
N VAL A 433 -28.08 -13.95 -10.49
CA VAL A 433 -26.63 -14.16 -10.64
C VAL A 433 -26.27 -13.88 -12.09
N LEU A 434 -25.52 -12.80 -12.33
CA LEU A 434 -25.07 -12.44 -13.68
C LEU A 434 -23.86 -13.28 -14.11
N LYS A 435 -23.01 -13.64 -13.15
CA LYS A 435 -21.76 -14.36 -13.38
C LYS A 435 -21.42 -15.14 -12.12
N ALA A 436 -21.03 -16.40 -12.25
CA ALA A 436 -20.22 -17.07 -11.24
C ALA A 436 -19.18 -17.92 -11.97
N ARG A 437 -17.92 -17.75 -11.61
CA ARG A 437 -16.86 -18.63 -12.12
C ARG A 437 -16.85 -19.91 -11.29
N MET A 438 -16.49 -21.02 -11.93
CA MET A 438 -16.32 -22.31 -11.25
C MET A 438 -17.60 -22.83 -10.57
N SER A 439 -18.76 -22.40 -11.07
CA SER A 439 -20.07 -22.85 -10.60
C SER A 439 -21.09 -22.86 -11.74
N SER A 440 -22.04 -23.78 -11.68
CA SER A 440 -23.26 -23.72 -12.50
C SER A 440 -24.21 -22.71 -11.87
N ILE A 441 -24.70 -21.74 -12.66
CA ILE A 441 -25.60 -20.69 -12.17
C ILE A 441 -27.02 -20.88 -12.67
N SER A 442 -27.99 -20.44 -11.88
CA SER A 442 -29.37 -20.27 -12.34
C SER A 442 -29.45 -19.11 -13.32
N THR A 443 -30.26 -19.26 -14.37
CA THR A 443 -30.61 -18.19 -15.32
C THR A 443 -31.85 -17.40 -14.93
N GLU A 444 -32.44 -17.70 -13.77
CA GLU A 444 -33.70 -17.11 -13.31
C GLU A 444 -33.50 -15.79 -12.58
N ILE A 445 -34.50 -14.92 -12.67
CA ILE A 445 -34.66 -13.75 -11.81
C ILE A 445 -35.67 -14.13 -10.73
N ARG A 446 -35.29 -13.98 -9.46
CA ARG A 446 -36.12 -14.38 -8.31
C ARG A 446 -36.48 -13.20 -7.42
N GLU A 447 -37.63 -13.25 -6.73
CA GLU A 447 -38.09 -12.17 -5.85
C GLU A 447 -37.41 -12.28 -4.49
N LEU A 448 -36.86 -11.17 -3.98
CA LEU A 448 -36.24 -11.07 -2.66
C LEU A 448 -37.23 -10.45 -1.68
N GLU A 449 -37.57 -11.21 -0.64
CA GLU A 449 -38.50 -10.80 0.41
C GLU A 449 -37.82 -10.80 1.77
N LEU A 450 -38.15 -9.82 2.60
CA LEU A 450 -37.80 -9.84 4.03
C LEU A 450 -39.00 -10.40 4.80
N LYS A 451 -38.90 -11.64 5.25
CA LYS A 451 -39.95 -12.31 6.04
C LYS A 451 -39.43 -12.56 7.45
N GLU A 452 -40.14 -12.00 8.44
CA GLU A 452 -39.81 -12.19 9.86
C GLU A 452 -38.35 -11.81 10.18
N GLY A 453 -37.85 -10.72 9.59
CA GLY A 453 -36.48 -10.27 9.79
C GLY A 453 -35.41 -11.12 9.10
N ARG A 454 -35.77 -12.09 8.27
CA ARG A 454 -34.83 -12.88 7.47
C ARG A 454 -35.08 -12.70 5.98
N LEU A 455 -34.00 -12.60 5.21
CA LEU A 455 -34.08 -12.52 3.75
C LEU A 455 -34.42 -13.91 3.20
N LYS A 456 -35.36 -13.95 2.26
CA LYS A 456 -35.75 -15.15 1.52
C LYS A 456 -35.84 -14.82 0.04
N VAL A 457 -35.52 -15.81 -0.79
CA VAL A 457 -35.70 -15.73 -2.24
C VAL A 457 -36.82 -16.69 -2.61
N ARG A 458 -37.74 -16.20 -3.45
CA ARG A 458 -38.91 -16.94 -3.93
C ARG A 458 -38.82 -17.25 -5.41
#